data_AF-A0ABD0QEW3-F1
#
_entry.id   AF-A0ABD0QEW3-F1
#
_cell.length_a   1.000
_cell.length_b   1.000
_cell.length_c   1.000
_cell.angle_alpha   90.00
_cell.angle_beta   90.00
_cell.angle_gamma   90.00
#
_symmetry.space_group_name_H-M   'P 1'
#
loop_
_entity.id
_entity.type
_entity.pdbx_description
1 polymer ?
#
loop_
_entity_poly.entity_id
_entity_poly.type
_entity_poly.pdbx_seq_one_letter_code
_entity_poly.pdbx_strand_id
1 'polypeptide(L)' 'PPVSIVGNSEKPEHHMLMTGDELILECEVSRVNAIVNWYCNGRLLQEDSRTHIESRDTMRKLVISGLQTSDSG' A
#
# COMPACT_ATOMS: atom_id res chain seq x y z
N PRO A 1 22.61 8.12 1.66
CA PRO A 1 21.45 8.65 2.43
C PRO A 1 20.58 7.50 3.02
N PRO A 2 19.68 7.75 3.98
CA PRO A 2 18.66 6.79 4.42
C PRO A 2 17.44 6.75 3.48
N VAL A 3 16.66 5.66 3.50
CA VAL A 3 15.37 5.58 2.78
C VAL A 3 14.30 6.28 3.62
N SER A 4 13.46 7.10 2.99
CA SER A 4 12.36 7.83 3.62
C SER A 4 11.16 7.89 2.69
N ILE A 5 9.96 8.02 3.25
CA ILE A 5 8.74 8.32 2.49
C ILE A 5 8.70 9.82 2.24
N VAL A 6 8.50 10.24 0.98
CA VAL A 6 8.57 11.64 0.54
C VAL A 6 7.19 12.20 0.19
N GLY A 7 6.35 11.41 -0.48
CA GLY A 7 5.06 11.84 -1.01
C GLY A 7 3.85 11.66 -0.09
N ASN A 8 3.94 10.77 0.91
CA ASN A 8 2.84 10.49 1.86
C ASN A 8 3.17 10.95 3.29
N SER A 9 3.76 12.15 3.41
CA SER A 9 4.41 12.59 4.64
C SER A 9 3.40 12.87 5.76
N GLU A 10 3.42 11.99 6.76
CA GLU A 10 3.03 12.17 8.18
C GLU A 10 1.56 12.02 8.59
N LYS A 11 0.60 11.90 7.66
CA LYS A 11 -0.81 11.72 8.04
C LYS A 11 -1.35 10.38 7.58
N PRO A 12 -1.93 9.56 8.48
CA PRO A 12 -2.69 8.38 8.07
C PRO A 12 -3.79 8.79 7.08
N GLU A 13 -3.84 8.13 5.94
CA GLU A 13 -4.99 8.26 5.04
C GLU A 13 -6.15 7.43 5.61
N HIS A 14 -7.31 8.08 5.78
CA HIS A 14 -8.52 7.40 6.19
C HIS A 14 -9.42 7.16 4.98
N HIS A 15 -9.59 5.89 4.62
CA HIS A 15 -10.44 5.45 3.51
C HIS A 15 -11.73 4.82 4.07
N MET A 16 -12.89 5.33 3.67
CA MET A 16 -14.20 4.75 4.00
C MET A 16 -14.74 4.05 2.75
N LEU A 17 -14.52 2.74 2.66
CA LEU A 17 -14.87 1.90 1.51
C LEU A 17 -15.87 0.80 1.91
N MET A 18 -16.55 0.24 0.93
CA MET A 18 -17.52 -0.84 1.10
C MET A 18 -16.89 -2.20 0.78
N THR A 19 -17.51 -3.27 1.29
CA THR A 19 -17.15 -4.64 0.88
C THR A 19 -17.35 -4.80 -0.62
N GLY A 20 -16.36 -5.39 -1.30
CA GLY A 20 -16.34 -5.54 -2.76
C GLY A 20 -15.62 -4.41 -3.50
N ASP A 21 -15.37 -3.27 -2.85
CA ASP A 21 -14.62 -2.17 -3.46
C ASP A 21 -13.14 -2.53 -3.66
N GLU A 22 -12.41 -1.62 -4.30
CA GLU A 22 -10.97 -1.67 -4.47
C GLU A 22 -10.30 -0.57 -3.63
N LEU A 23 -9.31 -0.95 -2.81
CA LEU A 23 -8.44 -0.02 -2.12
C LEU A 23 -7.16 0.19 -2.93
N ILE A 24 -6.79 1.45 -3.14
CA ILE A 24 -5.51 1.83 -3.75
C ILE A 24 -4.73 2.68 -2.76
N LEU A 25 -3.52 2.23 -2.42
CA LEU A 25 -2.57 3.00 -1.62
C LEU A 25 -1.32 3.27 -2.42
N GLU A 26 -0.83 4.49 -2.34
CA GLU A 26 0.36 4.93 -3.07
C GLU A 26 1.32 5.65 -2.13
N CYS A 27 2.61 5.43 -2.31
CA CYS A 27 3.63 6.18 -1.60
C CYS A 27 4.88 6.38 -2.45
N GLU A 28 5.53 7.52 -2.27
CA GLU A 28 6.82 7.81 -2.90
C GLU A 28 7.95 7.64 -1.88
N VAL A 29 9.03 6.97 -2.28
CA VAL A 29 10.23 6.74 -1.49
C VAL A 29 11.43 7.50 -2.04
N SER A 30 12.39 7.84 -1.19
CA SER A 30 13.55 8.67 -1.58
C SER A 30 14.52 8.02 -2.57
N ARG A 31 14.36 6.73 -2.91
CA ARG A 31 15.20 6.02 -3.90
C ARG A 31 14.47 4.91 -4.63
N VAL A 32 14.87 4.73 -5.90
CA VAL A 32 14.33 3.69 -6.79
C VAL A 32 14.54 2.28 -6.27
N ASN A 33 15.69 1.97 -5.67
CA ASN A 33 16.03 0.64 -5.17
C ASN A 33 15.53 0.36 -3.74
N ALA A 34 14.71 1.24 -3.15
CA ALA A 34 14.15 1.01 -1.83
C ALA A 34 13.12 -0.13 -1.87
N ILE A 35 13.23 -1.06 -0.92
CA ILE A 35 12.27 -2.15 -0.71
C ILE A 35 11.14 -1.61 0.18
N VAL A 36 9.90 -1.81 -0.25
CA VAL A 36 8.70 -1.47 0.52
C VAL A 36 7.91 -2.74 0.80
N ASN A 37 7.51 -2.90 2.06
CA ASN A 37 6.68 -4.00 2.52
C ASN A 37 5.33 -3.42 2.95
N TRP A 38 4.26 -3.97 2.42
CA TRP A 38 2.90 -3.59 2.77
C TRP A 38 2.35 -4.55 3.83
N TYR A 39 1.64 -4.02 4.82
CA TYR A 39 1.05 -4.81 5.89
C TYR A 39 -0.44 -4.50 6.03
N CYS A 40 -1.26 -5.54 6.17
CA CYS A 40 -2.65 -5.43 6.59
C CYS A 40 -2.81 -6.19 7.90
N ASN A 41 -3.33 -5.52 8.94
CA ASN A 41 -3.56 -6.14 10.25
C ASN A 41 -2.32 -6.86 10.81
N GLY A 42 -1.14 -6.25 10.64
CA GLY A 42 0.15 -6.79 11.08
C GLY A 42 0.71 -7.93 10.23
N ARG A 43 0.01 -8.37 9.19
CA ARG A 43 0.47 -9.42 8.26
C ARG A 43 1.09 -8.81 7.03
N LEU A 44 2.28 -9.31 6.66
CA LEU A 44 2.94 -8.93 5.40
C LEU A 44 2.07 -9.38 4.23
N LEU A 45 1.73 -8.44 3.36
CA LEU A 45 1.01 -8.72 2.12
C LEU A 45 1.97 -9.23 1.05
N GLN A 46 1.48 -10.15 0.23
CA GLN A 46 2.16 -10.66 -0.95
C GLN A 46 1.18 -10.60 -2.13
N GLU A 47 1.71 -10.64 -3.35
CA GLU A 47 0.84 -10.68 -4.52
C GLU A 47 0.01 -11.96 -4.54
N ASP A 48 -1.30 -11.81 -4.78
CA ASP A 48 -2.25 -12.90 -4.90
C ASP A 48 -3.41 -12.49 -5.83
N SER A 49 -4.51 -13.25 -5.82
CA SER A 49 -5.66 -12.97 -6.67
C SER A 49 -6.40 -11.66 -6.35
N ARG A 50 -6.23 -11.10 -5.14
CA ARG A 50 -6.84 -9.84 -4.70
C ARG A 50 -5.83 -8.71 -4.57
N THR A 51 -4.56 -9.04 -4.33
CA THR A 51 -3.52 -8.10 -3.95
C THR A 51 -2.52 -7.94 -5.08
N HIS A 52 -2.35 -6.71 -5.55
CA HIS A 52 -1.34 -6.35 -6.56
C HIS A 52 -0.38 -5.29 -6.01
N ILE A 53 0.92 -5.47 -6.25
CA ILE A 53 1.97 -4.60 -5.73
C ILE A 53 2.85 -4.12 -6.89
N GLU A 54 2.84 -2.81 -7.16
CA GLU A 54 3.65 -2.20 -8.21
C GLU A 54 4.79 -1.37 -7.59
N SER A 55 5.97 -1.47 -8.20
CA SER A 55 7.11 -0.60 -7.93
C SER A 55 7.59 0.03 -9.23
N ARG A 56 7.47 1.36 -9.32
CA ARG A 56 7.89 2.13 -10.49
C ARG A 56 8.74 3.31 -10.05
N ASP A 57 10.02 3.29 -10.39
CA ASP A 57 10.99 4.30 -9.94
C ASP A 57 10.92 4.51 -8.42
N THR A 58 10.61 5.72 -7.97
CA THR A 58 10.40 6.07 -6.55
C THR A 58 8.96 5.82 -6.07
N MET A 59 8.03 5.52 -6.97
CA MET A 59 6.63 5.30 -6.65
C MET A 59 6.36 3.84 -6.29
N ARG A 60 5.52 3.63 -5.29
CA ARG A 60 5.07 2.32 -4.81
C ARG A 60 3.56 2.35 -4.72
N LYS A 61 2.93 1.27 -5.17
CA LYS A 61 1.48 1.15 -5.19
C LYS A 61 1.06 -0.22 -4.68
N LEU A 62 0.01 -0.23 -3.87
CA LEU A 62 -0.71 -1.41 -3.44
C LEU A 62 -2.16 -1.28 -3.92
N VAL A 63 -2.68 -2.36 -4.49
CA VAL A 63 -4.09 -2.48 -4.83
C VAL A 63 -4.65 -3.72 -4.13
N ILE A 64 -5.76 -3.58 -3.42
CA ILE A 64 -6.53 -4.69 -2.85
C ILE A 64 -7.94 -4.64 -3.43
N SER A 65 -8.25 -5.57 -4.32
CA SER A 65 -9.56 -5.68 -4.96
C SER A 65 -10.48 -6.61 -4.16
N GLY A 66 -11.79 -6.35 -4.20
CA GLY A 66 -12.77 -7.19 -3.53
C GLY A 66 -12.57 -7.16 -2.01
N LEU A 67 -12.55 -5.95 -1.45
CA LEU A 67 -12.37 -5.72 -0.02
C LEU A 67 -13.35 -6.53 0.81
N GLN A 68 -12.87 -7.04 1.93
CA GLN A 68 -13.62 -7.79 2.91
C GLN A 68 -13.65 -7.03 4.23
N THR A 69 -14.61 -7.35 5.10
CA THR A 69 -14.68 -6.77 6.44
C THR A 69 -13.42 -7.06 7.28
N SER A 70 -12.69 -8.13 6.97
CA SER A 70 -11.40 -8.45 7.62
C SER A 70 -10.24 -7.54 7.20
N ASP A 71 -10.40 -6.75 6.13
CA ASP A 71 -9.35 -5.86 5.63
C ASP A 71 -9.39 -4.48 6.31
N SER A 72 -10.43 -4.17 7.09
CA SER A 72 -10.53 -2.92 7.86
C SER A 72 -9.54 -2.87 9.02
N GLY A 73 -8.97 -1.69 9.29
CA GLY A 73 -8.05 -1.42 10.40
C GLY A 73 -7.52 0.01 10.41
#